data_AF-A0A7S2BW48-F1
#
_entry.id   AF-A0A7S2BW48-F1
#
_cell.length_a   1.000
_cell.length_b   1.000
_cell.length_c   1.000
_cell.angle_alpha   90.00
_cell.angle_beta   90.00
_cell.angle_gamma   90.00
#
_symmetry.space_group_name_H-M   'P 1'
#
loop_
_entity.id
_entity.type
_entity.pdbx_description
1 polymer ?
#
loop_
_entity_poly.entity_id
_entity_poly.type
_entity_poly.pdbx_seq_one_letter_code
_entity_poly.pdbx_strand_id
1 'polypeptide(L)'
;TSAIDKLLACGAVIDARTGGHAVAGDFMSRETFNFCSDWECMFLGAPAAVKAMELNGDSVLAEHRALGTRAWISIEQLRCVGYSSVHYPPHVRHFSYVTPLHIAVEYMHVGVIQALLERGAAPNSEWNHGRSLPLHASIWQGNYKASHLLLQHSADPNFEDGWGRSPLATAAICPKQTPRFVGIMLLEAGAERLATDACGK
;
A
#
# COMPACT_ATOMS: atom_id res chain seq x y z
N THR A 1 -9.64 -2.43 -24.69
CA THR A 1 -8.95 -2.87 -23.46
C THR A 1 -8.66 -1.65 -22.61
N SER A 2 -9.13 -1.65 -21.37
CA SER A 2 -8.86 -0.59 -20.40
C SER A 2 -7.35 -0.46 -20.19
N ALA A 3 -6.85 0.73 -19.83
CA ALA A 3 -5.45 0.91 -19.45
C ALA A 3 -5.02 -0.07 -18.33
N ILE A 4 -5.96 -0.43 -17.47
CA ILE A 4 -5.78 -1.43 -16.41
C ILE A 4 -5.57 -2.83 -17.01
N ASP A 5 -6.31 -3.23 -18.04
CA ASP A 5 -6.13 -4.54 -18.69
C ASP A 5 -4.73 -4.70 -19.27
N LYS A 6 -4.17 -3.61 -19.82
CA LYS A 6 -2.80 -3.61 -20.34
C LYS A 6 -1.77 -3.73 -19.21
N LEU A 7 -1.99 -3.06 -18.09
CA LEU A 7 -1.10 -3.15 -16.92
C LEU A 7 -1.11 -4.57 -16.32
N LEU A 8 -2.27 -5.21 -16.23
CA LEU A 8 -2.39 -6.59 -15.74
C LEU A 8 -1.80 -7.61 -16.69
N ALA A 9 -1.97 -7.41 -18.00
CA ALA A 9 -1.31 -8.23 -19.01
C ALA A 9 0.23 -8.14 -18.94
N CYS A 10 0.77 -7.04 -18.40
CA CYS A 10 2.18 -6.87 -18.10
C CYS A 10 2.59 -7.36 -16.69
N GLY A 11 1.70 -8.02 -15.94
CA GLY A 11 2.01 -8.57 -14.62
C GLY A 11 1.86 -7.60 -13.44
N ALA A 12 1.20 -6.44 -13.63
CA ALA A 12 0.96 -5.53 -12.51
C ALA A 12 0.04 -6.16 -11.45
N VAL A 13 0.42 -6.03 -10.17
CA VAL A 13 -0.41 -6.48 -9.04
C VAL A 13 -1.38 -5.36 -8.63
N ILE A 14 -2.65 -5.69 -8.51
CA ILE A 14 -3.75 -4.73 -8.29
C ILE A 14 -3.69 -4.11 -6.88
N ASP A 15 -3.31 -4.93 -5.91
CA ASP A 15 -3.10 -4.53 -4.51
C ASP A 15 -1.62 -4.23 -4.20
N ALA A 16 -0.80 -4.03 -5.25
CA ALA A 16 0.53 -3.51 -5.06
C ALA A 16 0.42 -2.19 -4.31
N ARG A 17 1.03 -2.09 -3.13
CA ARG A 17 1.56 -0.79 -2.70
C ARG A 17 2.42 -0.33 -3.89
N THR A 18 2.42 0.92 -4.30
CA THR A 18 3.30 1.37 -5.41
C THR A 18 4.78 1.31 -5.03
N GLY A 19 5.12 0.65 -3.92
CA GLY A 19 6.34 -0.10 -3.71
C GLY A 19 6.02 -1.60 -3.54
N GLY A 20 5.67 -2.29 -4.64
CA GLY A 20 5.04 -3.62 -4.81
C GLY A 20 5.45 -4.80 -3.93
N HIS A 21 5.18 -6.03 -4.36
CA HIS A 21 5.20 -7.18 -3.46
C HIS A 21 6.29 -8.16 -3.89
N ALA A 22 7.31 -8.27 -3.04
CA ALA A 22 8.35 -9.28 -3.11
C ALA A 22 8.04 -10.34 -2.06
N VAL A 23 7.30 -11.39 -2.42
CA VAL A 23 6.86 -12.40 -1.45
C VAL A 23 8.08 -13.05 -0.79
N ALA A 24 8.06 -13.17 0.55
CA ALA A 24 9.15 -13.79 1.28
C ALA A 24 9.36 -15.23 0.79
N GLY A 25 10.58 -15.54 0.34
CA GLY A 25 10.94 -16.82 -0.26
C GLY A 25 11.04 -16.82 -1.79
N ASP A 26 10.48 -15.83 -2.49
CA ASP A 26 10.56 -15.76 -3.95
C ASP A 26 11.88 -15.13 -4.43
N PHE A 27 12.31 -15.56 -5.62
CA PHE A 27 13.41 -14.93 -6.34
C PHE A 27 12.98 -13.57 -6.88
N MET A 28 13.90 -12.62 -6.84
CA MET A 28 13.60 -11.24 -7.17
C MET A 28 13.60 -10.99 -8.68
N SER A 29 12.58 -10.27 -9.15
CA SER A 29 12.60 -9.65 -10.47
C SER A 29 13.01 -8.19 -10.36
N ARG A 30 13.37 -7.58 -11.49
CA ARG A 30 13.63 -6.13 -11.57
C ARG A 30 12.47 -5.31 -11.03
N GLU A 31 11.25 -5.70 -11.36
CA GLU A 31 10.04 -5.01 -10.93
C GLU A 31 9.86 -5.12 -9.42
N THR A 32 10.24 -6.24 -8.82
CA THR A 32 9.99 -6.53 -7.40
C THR A 32 11.14 -6.13 -6.47
N PHE A 33 12.35 -5.91 -7.00
CA PHE A 33 13.55 -5.55 -6.23
C PHE A 33 13.38 -4.30 -5.37
N ASN A 34 12.69 -3.26 -5.83
CA ASN A 34 12.56 -2.03 -5.05
C ASN A 34 11.60 -2.15 -3.86
N PHE A 35 11.06 -3.36 -3.62
CA PHE A 35 9.94 -3.57 -2.73
C PHE A 35 10.23 -4.46 -1.52
N CYS A 36 11.47 -4.94 -1.40
CA CYS A 36 11.94 -5.68 -0.22
C CYS A 36 13.16 -4.97 0.37
N SER A 37 13.35 -5.12 1.68
CA SER A 37 14.40 -4.43 2.43
C SER A 37 15.46 -5.38 2.99
N ASP A 38 15.09 -6.65 3.16
CA ASP A 38 15.94 -7.69 3.70
C ASP A 38 16.15 -8.79 2.66
N TRP A 39 17.40 -8.88 2.22
CA TRP A 39 17.82 -9.70 1.10
C TRP A 39 18.68 -10.86 1.55
N GLU A 40 18.62 -11.95 0.80
CA GLU A 40 19.54 -13.07 0.92
C GLU A 40 20.01 -13.52 -0.45
N CYS A 41 21.27 -13.93 -0.52
CA CYS A 41 21.84 -14.56 -1.70
C CYS A 41 22.80 -15.68 -1.29
N MET A 42 23.14 -16.54 -2.24
CA MET A 42 24.15 -17.58 -2.03
C MET A 42 25.54 -16.96 -2.02
N PHE A 43 26.21 -16.99 -0.87
CA PHE A 43 27.59 -16.56 -0.71
C PHE A 43 28.44 -17.79 -0.34
N LEU A 44 29.46 -18.11 -1.15
CA LEU A 44 30.34 -19.27 -0.94
C LEU A 44 29.58 -20.61 -0.73
N GLY A 45 28.44 -20.78 -1.40
CA GLY A 45 27.64 -22.00 -1.32
C GLY A 45 26.67 -22.08 -0.14
N ALA A 46 26.54 -21.01 0.66
CA ALA A 46 25.57 -20.92 1.75
C ALA A 46 24.66 -19.69 1.62
N PRO A 47 23.39 -19.78 2.03
CA PRO A 47 22.52 -18.61 2.13
C PRO A 47 23.08 -17.60 3.14
N ALA A 48 23.16 -16.33 2.74
CA ALA A 48 23.64 -15.26 3.58
C ALA A 48 22.76 -14.00 3.46
N ALA A 49 22.48 -13.37 4.61
CA ALA A 49 21.78 -12.09 4.65
C ALA A 49 22.69 -10.96 4.16
N VAL A 50 22.19 -10.20 3.18
CA VAL A 50 22.94 -9.13 2.52
C VAL A 50 22.20 -7.79 2.56
N LYS A 51 22.95 -6.72 2.32
CA LYS A 51 22.42 -5.43 1.88
C LYS A 51 22.64 -5.34 0.37
N ALA A 52 21.64 -4.92 -0.38
CA ALA A 52 21.76 -4.80 -1.83
C ALA A 52 21.56 -3.34 -2.26
N MET A 53 22.40 -2.87 -3.19
CA MET A 53 22.27 -1.57 -3.83
C MET A 53 22.17 -1.74 -5.34
N GLU A 54 21.10 -1.23 -5.95
CA GLU A 54 20.91 -1.24 -7.40
C GLU A 54 21.97 -0.40 -8.10
N LEU A 55 22.54 -0.93 -9.19
CA LEU A 55 23.55 -0.23 -10.00
C LEU A 55 22.98 0.26 -11.33
N ASN A 56 22.23 -0.59 -12.05
CA ASN A 56 21.86 -0.34 -13.45
C ASN A 56 20.56 -1.04 -13.91
N GLY A 57 19.65 -1.38 -12.99
CA GLY A 57 18.36 -2.01 -13.32
C GLY A 57 18.36 -3.54 -13.31
N ASP A 58 19.51 -4.20 -13.54
CA ASP A 58 19.59 -5.66 -13.61
C ASP A 58 20.62 -6.24 -12.63
N SER A 59 21.58 -5.43 -12.20
CA SER A 59 22.65 -5.83 -11.27
C SER A 59 22.61 -5.04 -9.98
N VAL A 60 23.03 -5.70 -8.90
CA VAL A 60 23.16 -5.12 -7.56
C VAL A 60 24.55 -5.35 -6.99
N LEU A 61 24.97 -4.42 -6.15
CA LEU A 61 26.07 -4.63 -5.22
C LEU A 61 25.52 -5.25 -3.94
N ALA A 62 25.80 -6.53 -3.72
CA ALA A 62 25.45 -7.25 -2.49
C ALA A 62 26.60 -7.17 -1.49
N GLU A 63 26.32 -6.68 -0.28
CA GLU A 63 27.25 -6.61 0.84
C GLU A 63 26.79 -7.56 1.95
N HIS A 64 27.64 -8.51 2.32
CA HIS A 64 27.35 -9.47 3.39
C HIS A 64 27.25 -8.75 4.73
N ARG A 65 26.14 -8.91 5.47
CA ARG A 65 25.91 -8.15 6.72
C ARG A 65 26.96 -8.40 7.82
N ALA A 66 27.39 -9.65 8.00
CA ALA A 66 28.38 -10.00 9.02
C ALA A 66 29.84 -9.77 8.58
N LEU A 67 30.20 -10.10 7.33
CA LEU A 67 31.58 -10.10 6.86
C LEU A 67 31.99 -8.80 6.15
N GLY A 68 31.04 -7.95 5.74
CA GLY A 68 31.30 -6.73 4.98
C GLY A 68 31.84 -6.97 3.57
N THR A 69 31.94 -8.23 3.13
CA THR A 69 32.41 -8.61 1.80
C THR A 69 31.37 -8.22 0.76
N ARG A 70 31.86 -7.67 -0.36
CA ARG A 70 31.02 -7.18 -1.45
C ARG A 70 31.13 -8.06 -2.68
N ALA A 71 30.01 -8.29 -3.35
CA ALA A 71 29.93 -9.02 -4.60
C ALA A 71 28.95 -8.34 -5.57
N TRP A 72 29.24 -8.44 -6.86
CA TRP A 72 28.31 -8.05 -7.92
C TRP A 72 27.50 -9.27 -8.32
N ILE A 73 26.19 -9.15 -8.24
CA ILE A 73 25.26 -10.24 -8.57
C ILE A 73 24.07 -9.70 -9.36
N SER A 74 23.41 -10.59 -10.11
CA SER A 74 22.13 -10.27 -10.76
C SER A 74 21.05 -10.11 -9.69
N ILE A 75 20.07 -9.22 -9.93
CA ILE A 75 18.89 -9.07 -9.08
C ILE A 75 18.18 -10.42 -8.89
N GLU A 76 18.11 -11.25 -9.93
CA GLU A 76 17.46 -12.57 -9.91
C GLU A 76 18.10 -13.57 -8.96
N GLN A 77 19.33 -13.31 -8.52
CA GLN A 77 20.02 -14.16 -7.54
C GLN A 77 19.69 -13.78 -6.09
N LEU A 78 18.97 -12.67 -5.90
CA LEU A 78 18.44 -12.30 -4.59
C LEU A 78 17.14 -13.03 -4.30
N ARG A 79 16.95 -13.35 -3.03
CA ARG A 79 15.70 -13.81 -2.45
C ARG A 79 15.23 -12.80 -1.42
N CYS A 80 13.93 -12.51 -1.38
CA CYS A 80 13.36 -11.72 -0.31
C CYS A 80 13.21 -12.59 0.95
N VAL A 81 13.79 -12.16 2.07
CA VAL A 81 13.68 -12.88 3.36
C VAL A 81 12.73 -12.21 4.31
N GLY A 82 12.47 -10.93 4.11
CA GLY A 82 11.52 -10.21 4.91
C GLY A 82 11.29 -8.79 4.43
N TYR A 83 10.11 -8.30 4.77
CA TYR A 83 9.85 -6.88 4.85
C TYR A 83 10.30 -6.48 6.26
N SER A 84 11.18 -5.49 6.38
CA SER A 84 11.58 -4.95 7.68
C SER A 84 10.33 -4.43 8.36
N SER A 85 9.76 -5.27 9.22
CA SER A 85 8.74 -4.88 10.16
C SER A 85 9.49 -4.24 11.32
N VAL A 86 9.11 -2.99 11.60
CA VAL A 86 9.39 -2.23 12.82
C VAL A 86 10.77 -1.51 12.90
N HIS A 87 10.67 -0.17 12.93
CA HIS A 87 11.65 0.86 13.33
C HIS A 87 12.76 1.31 12.34
N TYR A 88 12.61 2.54 11.81
CA TYR A 88 13.56 3.41 11.07
C TYR A 88 14.96 3.57 11.73
N PRO A 89 16.04 4.14 11.10
CA PRO A 89 16.54 4.21 9.70
C PRO A 89 18.11 4.03 9.58
N PRO A 90 18.82 4.20 8.41
CA PRO A 90 19.41 5.52 8.04
C PRO A 90 19.70 5.79 6.53
N HIS A 91 19.04 5.16 5.56
CA HIS A 91 19.14 5.60 4.14
C HIS A 91 17.73 5.76 3.56
N VAL A 92 17.02 6.78 4.06
CA VAL A 92 15.60 7.01 3.79
C VAL A 92 15.42 7.43 2.33
N ARG A 93 15.20 6.44 1.45
CA ARG A 93 14.36 6.67 0.28
C ARG A 93 12.92 6.55 0.77
N HIS A 94 12.19 7.66 0.73
CA HIS A 94 10.79 7.75 1.08
C HIS A 94 9.95 6.94 0.08
N PHE A 95 9.94 5.61 0.21
CA PHE A 95 8.95 4.77 -0.46
C PHE A 95 7.69 4.84 0.36
N SER A 96 6.91 5.85 0.03
CA SER A 96 5.55 5.93 0.45
C SER A 96 4.83 4.74 -0.22
N TYR A 97 4.16 3.90 0.59
CA TYR A 97 3.48 2.66 0.19
C TYR A 97 2.05 2.85 -0.42
N VAL A 98 1.87 3.56 -1.54
CA VAL A 98 0.52 4.06 -1.98
C VAL A 98 -0.10 3.04 -2.89
N THR A 99 -1.26 2.48 -2.58
CA THR A 99 -1.88 1.55 -3.56
C THR A 99 -2.43 2.32 -4.76
N PRO A 100 -2.51 1.73 -5.97
CA PRO A 100 -3.19 2.32 -7.12
C PRO A 100 -4.61 2.81 -6.77
N LEU A 101 -5.27 2.13 -5.82
CA LEU A 101 -6.57 2.54 -5.29
C LEU A 101 -6.51 3.89 -4.56
N HIS A 102 -5.49 4.12 -3.71
CA HIS A 102 -5.29 5.43 -3.06
C HIS A 102 -5.07 6.54 -4.08
N ILE A 103 -4.23 6.32 -5.11
CA ILE A 103 -4.01 7.30 -6.19
C ILE A 103 -5.35 7.59 -6.89
N ALA A 104 -6.09 6.55 -7.27
CA ALA A 104 -7.36 6.71 -7.96
C ALA A 104 -8.39 7.49 -7.11
N VAL A 105 -8.41 7.26 -5.79
CA VAL A 105 -9.26 8.00 -4.85
C VAL A 105 -8.81 9.45 -4.69
N GLU A 106 -7.51 9.70 -4.52
CA GLU A 106 -6.93 11.03 -4.36
C GLU A 106 -7.24 11.93 -5.57
N TYR A 107 -7.10 11.38 -6.78
CA TYR A 107 -7.43 12.07 -8.03
C TYR A 107 -8.90 11.95 -8.44
N MET A 108 -9.76 11.38 -7.59
CA MET A 108 -11.21 11.27 -7.79
C MET A 108 -11.63 10.54 -9.09
N HIS A 109 -10.80 9.61 -9.57
CA HIS A 109 -11.05 8.86 -10.80
C HIS A 109 -11.98 7.66 -10.56
N VAL A 110 -13.28 7.93 -10.42
CA VAL A 110 -14.32 6.93 -10.09
C VAL A 110 -14.28 5.69 -11.00
N GLY A 111 -14.08 5.83 -12.31
CA GLY A 111 -14.00 4.68 -13.22
C GLY A 111 -12.76 3.80 -13.01
N VAL A 112 -11.65 4.40 -12.56
CA VAL A 112 -10.43 3.66 -12.21
C VAL A 112 -10.62 2.96 -10.85
N ILE A 113 -11.25 3.64 -9.88
CA ILE A 113 -11.60 3.06 -8.57
C ILE A 113 -12.46 1.81 -8.75
N GLN A 114 -13.56 1.92 -9.51
CA GLN A 114 -14.44 0.79 -9.80
C GLN A 114 -13.68 -0.37 -10.44
N ALA A 115 -12.89 -0.08 -11.48
CA ALA A 115 -12.11 -1.08 -12.19
C ALA A 115 -11.04 -1.77 -11.32
N LEU A 116 -10.47 -1.08 -10.32
CA LEU A 116 -9.54 -1.66 -9.37
C LEU A 116 -10.27 -2.56 -8.35
N LEU A 117 -11.40 -2.11 -7.83
CA LEU A 117 -12.21 -2.87 -6.86
C LEU A 117 -12.84 -4.13 -7.47
N GLU A 118 -13.36 -4.04 -8.70
CA GLU A 118 -13.90 -5.20 -9.45
C GLU A 118 -12.86 -6.30 -9.68
N ARG A 119 -11.57 -5.94 -9.67
CA ARG A 119 -10.47 -6.88 -9.85
C ARG A 119 -9.82 -7.30 -8.52
N GLY A 120 -10.40 -6.91 -7.38
CA GLY A 120 -9.97 -7.36 -6.06
C GLY A 120 -8.92 -6.48 -5.37
N ALA A 121 -8.82 -5.20 -5.71
CA ALA A 121 -8.05 -4.24 -4.90
C ALA A 121 -8.58 -4.23 -3.46
N ALA A 122 -7.68 -4.22 -2.46
CA ALA A 122 -8.11 -4.20 -1.07
C ALA A 122 -8.74 -2.84 -0.71
N PRO A 123 -10.04 -2.79 -0.39
CA PRO A 123 -10.75 -1.55 -0.09
C PRO A 123 -10.28 -0.89 1.21
N ASN A 124 -9.73 -1.69 2.14
CA ASN A 124 -9.18 -1.26 3.43
C ASN A 124 -7.65 -1.15 3.40
N SER A 125 -7.05 -0.95 2.22
CA SER A 125 -5.60 -0.77 2.13
C SER A 125 -5.15 0.46 2.92
N GLU A 126 -3.99 0.40 3.56
CA GLU A 126 -3.48 1.50 4.39
C GLU A 126 -2.34 2.26 3.70
N TRP A 127 -2.34 3.59 3.82
CA TRP A 127 -1.26 4.49 3.41
C TRP A 127 -0.76 5.32 4.60
N ASN A 128 0.54 5.67 4.56
CA ASN A 128 1.18 6.59 5.50
C ASN A 128 1.02 6.17 6.99
N HIS A 129 1.35 4.92 7.32
CA HIS A 129 1.21 4.35 8.68
C HIS A 129 -0.24 4.33 9.18
N GLY A 130 -1.16 3.82 8.35
CA GLY A 130 -2.59 3.79 8.67
C GLY A 130 -3.29 5.15 8.59
N ARG A 131 -2.56 6.26 8.45
CA ARG A 131 -3.13 7.63 8.49
C ARG A 131 -4.11 7.93 7.36
N SER A 132 -4.09 7.16 6.28
CA SER A 132 -5.02 7.35 5.19
C SER A 132 -5.45 6.00 4.66
N LEU A 133 -6.75 5.78 4.65
CA LEU A 133 -7.40 4.68 3.95
C LEU A 133 -8.16 5.23 2.75
N PRO A 134 -8.45 4.39 1.72
CA PRO A 134 -9.25 4.77 0.58
C PRO A 134 -10.59 5.39 1.00
N LEU A 135 -11.23 4.84 2.03
CA LEU A 135 -12.50 5.35 2.54
C LEU A 135 -12.33 6.76 3.14
N HIS A 136 -11.41 6.96 4.08
CA HIS A 136 -11.15 8.30 4.66
C HIS A 136 -10.70 9.32 3.62
N ALA A 137 -9.84 8.92 2.68
CA ALA A 137 -9.38 9.78 1.60
C ALA A 137 -10.55 10.22 0.71
N SER A 138 -11.47 9.31 0.39
CA SER A 138 -12.67 9.65 -0.39
C SER A 138 -13.55 10.69 0.33
N ILE A 139 -13.64 10.59 1.66
CA ILE A 139 -14.39 11.52 2.51
C ILE A 139 -13.73 12.89 2.53
N TRP A 140 -12.41 12.95 2.75
CA TRP A 140 -11.61 14.17 2.70
C TRP A 140 -11.67 14.87 1.36
N GLN A 141 -11.73 14.09 0.27
CA GLN A 141 -11.87 14.64 -1.07
C GLN A 141 -13.29 15.08 -1.40
N GLY A 142 -14.27 14.65 -0.61
CA GLY A 142 -15.68 14.92 -0.85
C GLY A 142 -16.26 14.08 -2.01
N ASN A 143 -15.63 12.96 -2.31
CA ASN A 143 -16.02 12.08 -3.41
C ASN A 143 -16.99 11.00 -2.92
N TYR A 144 -18.26 11.34 -2.79
CA TYR A 144 -19.31 10.42 -2.35
C TYR A 144 -19.43 9.17 -3.24
N LYS A 145 -19.16 9.29 -4.55
CA LYS A 145 -19.19 8.14 -5.48
C LYS A 145 -18.07 7.15 -5.16
N ALA A 146 -16.88 7.64 -4.84
CA ALA A 146 -15.79 6.78 -4.40
C ALA A 146 -16.11 6.12 -3.05
N SER A 147 -16.66 6.86 -2.08
CA SER A 147 -17.09 6.29 -0.79
C SER A 147 -18.13 5.19 -0.98
N HIS A 148 -19.12 5.41 -1.85
CA HIS A 148 -20.14 4.42 -2.16
C HIS A 148 -19.56 3.15 -2.80
N LEU A 149 -18.69 3.30 -3.80
CA LEU A 149 -18.02 2.16 -4.45
C LEU A 149 -17.18 1.36 -3.46
N LEU A 150 -16.43 2.03 -2.59
CA LEU A 150 -15.62 1.36 -1.57
C LEU A 150 -16.50 0.53 -0.63
N LEU A 151 -17.60 1.10 -0.12
CA LEU A 151 -18.55 0.39 0.75
C LEU A 151 -19.21 -0.80 0.04
N GLN A 152 -19.61 -0.64 -1.23
CA GLN A 152 -20.17 -1.74 -2.03
C GLN A 152 -19.19 -2.91 -2.20
N HIS A 153 -17.90 -2.63 -2.22
CA HIS A 153 -16.84 -3.62 -2.34
C HIS A 153 -16.28 -4.06 -0.97
N SER A 154 -17.10 -4.01 0.09
CA SER A 154 -16.75 -4.49 1.44
C SER A 154 -15.64 -3.68 2.13
N ALA A 155 -15.55 -2.37 1.87
CA ALA A 155 -14.82 -1.48 2.76
C ALA A 155 -15.46 -1.51 4.15
N ASP A 156 -14.64 -1.62 5.19
CA ASP A 156 -15.12 -1.63 6.56
C ASP A 156 -15.48 -0.19 6.98
N PRO A 157 -16.76 0.10 7.26
CA PRO A 157 -17.22 1.45 7.61
C PRO A 157 -16.77 1.89 9.02
N ASN A 158 -16.16 1.00 9.81
CA ASN A 158 -15.65 1.26 11.15
C ASN A 158 -14.13 1.26 11.23
N PHE A 159 -13.42 0.92 10.15
CA PHE A 159 -11.97 0.83 10.19
C PHE A 159 -11.33 2.17 10.54
N GLU A 160 -10.52 2.21 11.57
CA GLU A 160 -9.93 3.46 12.04
C GLU A 160 -8.69 3.84 11.23
N ASP A 161 -8.51 5.15 11.00
CA ASP A 161 -7.24 5.64 10.49
C ASP A 161 -6.14 5.63 11.57
N GLY A 162 -4.92 5.97 11.19
CA GLY A 162 -3.75 6.01 12.08
C GLY A 162 -3.83 7.08 13.18
N TRP A 163 -4.93 7.84 13.25
CA TRP A 163 -5.26 8.74 14.36
C TRP A 163 -6.40 8.18 15.23
N GLY A 164 -6.84 6.94 15.00
CA GLY A 164 -7.96 6.29 15.69
C GLY A 164 -9.30 6.89 15.31
N ARG A 165 -9.45 7.47 14.10
CA ARG A 165 -10.71 8.06 13.67
C ARG A 165 -11.43 7.11 12.73
N SER A 166 -12.69 6.83 13.02
CA SER A 166 -13.53 6.12 12.07
C SER A 166 -13.82 6.98 10.83
N PRO A 167 -14.33 6.37 9.75
CA PRO A 167 -14.85 7.09 8.59
C PRO A 167 -15.95 8.09 8.98
N LEU A 168 -16.82 7.74 9.93
CA LEU A 168 -17.91 8.61 10.37
C LEU A 168 -17.38 9.83 11.14
N ALA A 169 -16.40 9.63 12.05
CA ALA A 169 -15.73 10.72 12.75
C ALA A 169 -15.00 11.65 11.76
N THR A 170 -14.36 11.07 10.74
CA THR A 170 -13.71 11.81 9.65
C THR A 170 -14.70 12.64 8.85
N ALA A 171 -15.89 12.11 8.56
CA ALA A 171 -16.94 12.85 7.85
C ALA A 171 -17.47 14.04 8.66
N ALA A 172 -17.48 13.94 9.99
CA ALA A 172 -17.93 15.01 10.89
C ALA A 172 -16.95 16.19 10.97
N ILE A 173 -15.65 15.92 10.91
CA ILE A 173 -14.59 16.95 10.96
C ILE A 173 -14.19 17.50 9.59
N CYS A 174 -14.64 16.86 8.51
CA CYS A 174 -14.25 17.26 7.17
C CYS A 174 -14.87 18.64 6.81
N PRO A 175 -14.05 19.64 6.43
CA PRO A 175 -14.56 20.98 6.12
C PRO A 175 -15.26 21.05 4.75
N LYS A 176 -15.11 20.03 3.89
CA LYS A 176 -15.82 19.97 2.61
C LYS A 176 -17.30 19.64 2.88
N GLN A 177 -18.23 20.19 2.10
CA GLN A 177 -19.70 20.08 2.25
C GLN A 177 -20.27 18.66 1.99
N THR A 178 -19.48 17.62 2.21
CA THR A 178 -19.85 16.22 2.15
C THR A 178 -20.46 15.55 3.38
N PRO A 179 -20.72 16.18 4.56
CA PRO A 179 -21.02 15.40 5.77
C PRO A 179 -22.33 14.62 5.71
N ARG A 180 -23.39 15.18 5.13
CA ARG A 180 -24.73 14.61 5.32
C ARG A 180 -24.96 13.33 4.50
N PHE A 181 -24.59 13.35 3.22
CA PHE A 181 -24.84 12.20 2.33
C PHE A 181 -23.88 11.04 2.64
N VAL A 182 -22.60 11.35 2.89
CA VAL A 182 -21.59 10.35 3.25
C VAL A 182 -21.86 9.77 4.64
N GLY A 183 -22.26 10.60 5.62
CA GLY A 183 -22.63 10.11 6.95
C GLY A 183 -23.81 9.15 6.92
N ILE A 184 -24.84 9.43 6.08
CA ILE A 184 -25.97 8.50 5.90
C ILE A 184 -25.49 7.18 5.26
N MET A 185 -24.70 7.24 4.19
CA MET A 185 -24.16 6.03 3.54
C MET A 185 -23.33 5.17 4.51
N LEU A 186 -22.51 5.79 5.36
CA LEU A 186 -21.73 5.07 6.36
C LEU A 186 -22.63 4.39 7.40
N LEU A 187 -23.66 5.09 7.89
CA LEU A 187 -24.62 4.52 8.84
C LEU A 187 -25.43 3.37 8.21
N GLU A 188 -25.84 3.50 6.95
CA GLU A 188 -26.51 2.43 6.19
C GLU A 188 -25.59 1.21 5.98
N ALA A 189 -24.28 1.44 5.82
CA ALA A 189 -23.29 0.38 5.72
C ALA A 189 -22.94 -0.28 7.07
N GLY A 190 -23.48 0.22 8.20
CA GLY A 190 -23.23 -0.34 9.54
C GLY A 190 -22.14 0.38 10.34
N ALA A 191 -21.83 1.64 10.02
CA ALA A 191 -20.95 2.45 10.85
C ALA A 191 -21.53 2.65 12.25
N GLU A 192 -20.71 2.47 13.27
CA GLU A 192 -21.07 2.68 14.66
C GLU A 192 -21.32 4.18 14.92
N ARG A 193 -22.44 4.49 15.56
CA ARG A 193 -22.83 5.88 15.90
C ARG A 193 -21.90 6.56 16.90
N LEU A 194 -21.16 5.77 17.67
CA LEU A 194 -20.26 6.23 18.73
C LEU A 194 -18.83 5.83 18.37
N ALA A 195 -18.37 6.26 17.21
CA ALA A 195 -16.97 6.12 16.88
C ALA A 195 -16.18 7.20 17.63
N THR A 196 -15.68 6.85 18.80
CA THR A 196 -14.78 7.68 19.57
C THR A 196 -13.45 7.80 18.85
N ASP A 197 -12.85 8.98 18.84
CA ASP A 197 -11.45 9.10 18.42
C ASP A 197 -10.50 8.40 19.42
N ALA A 198 -9.20 8.28 19.11
CA ALA A 198 -8.20 7.78 20.07
C ALA A 198 -8.14 8.59 21.39
N CYS A 199 -8.85 9.72 21.48
CA CYS A 199 -8.97 10.56 22.68
C CYS A 199 -10.24 10.26 23.49
N GLY A 200 -11.08 9.31 23.06
CA GLY A 200 -12.30 8.89 23.76
C GLY A 200 -13.45 9.91 23.70
N LYS A 201 -13.46 10.81 22.71
CA LYS A 201 -14.47 11.85 22.54
C LYS A 201 -15.43 11.59 21.40
#